data_AF-A0A1E4SFX2-F1
#
_entry.id   AF-A0A1E4SFX2-F1
#
_cell.length_a   1.000
_cell.length_b   1.000
_cell.length_c   1.000
_cell.angle_alpha   90.00
_cell.angle_beta   90.00
_cell.angle_gamma   90.00
#
_symmetry.space_group_name_H-M   'P 1'
#
loop_
_entity.id
_entity.type
_entity.pdbx_description
1 polymer ?
#
loop_
_entity_poly.entity_id
_entity_poly.type
_entity_poly.pdbx_seq_one_letter_code
_entity_poly.pdbx_strand_id
1 'polypeptide(L)' 'LLSLVTKRNSVYVATIFGGAFAFQGFFDYAVTSWYENHNKGKLWKDVKLKFVEGGDEEDDE' A
#
# COMPACT_ATOMS: atom_id res chain seq x y z
N LEU A 1 24.18 -13.11 12.82
CA LEU A 1 22.79 -12.65 12.59
C LEU A 1 21.81 -13.82 12.57
N LEU A 2 21.85 -14.71 11.57
CA LEU A 2 20.91 -15.84 11.46
C LEU A 2 20.83 -16.69 12.75
N SER A 3 21.97 -17.10 13.30
CA SER A 3 22.03 -17.91 14.53
C SER A 3 21.48 -17.23 15.79
N LEU A 4 21.37 -15.89 15.80
CA LEU A 4 20.86 -15.15 16.95
C LEU A 4 19.34 -15.25 17.05
N VAL A 5 18.67 -15.28 15.90
CA VAL A 5 17.20 -15.29 15.82
C VAL A 5 16.63 -16.70 15.62
N THR A 6 17.40 -17.67 15.11
CA THR A 6 16.87 -19.01 14.79
C THR A 6 17.16 -20.10 15.82
N LYS A 7 18.19 -19.96 16.67
CA LYS A 7 18.63 -21.06 17.57
C LYS A 7 17.70 -21.35 18.74
N ARG A 8 16.87 -20.38 19.16
CA ARG A 8 15.92 -20.54 20.28
C ARG A 8 14.51 -20.41 19.74
N ASN A 9 13.69 -21.46 19.85
CA ASN A 9 12.34 -21.48 19.28
C ASN A 9 11.49 -20.29 19.70
N SER A 10 11.55 -19.88 20.97
CA SER A 10 10.80 -18.71 21.46
C SER A 10 11.25 -17.40 20.79
N VAL A 11 12.56 -17.21 20.63
CA VAL A 11 13.13 -16.03 19.94
C VAL A 11 12.81 -16.07 18.45
N TYR A 12 12.82 -17.26 17.85
CA TYR A 12 12.48 -17.46 16.44
C TYR A 12 11.05 -17.05 16.13
N VAL A 13 10.08 -17.57 16.90
CA VAL A 13 8.65 -17.23 16.73
C VAL A 13 8.41 -15.74 16.99
N ALA A 14 9.01 -15.18 18.05
CA ALA A 14 8.90 -13.74 18.32
C ALA A 14 9.50 -12.88 17.19
N THR A 15 10.60 -13.32 16.59
CA THR A 15 11.22 -12.63 15.45
C THR A 15 10.33 -12.69 14.21
N ILE A 16 9.70 -13.84 13.94
CA ILE A 16 8.75 -13.97 12.83
C ILE A 16 7.56 -13.03 13.04
N PHE A 17 6.96 -13.02 14.23
CA PHE A 17 5.81 -12.16 14.49
C PHE A 17 6.18 -10.67 14.45
N GLY A 18 7.27 -10.28 15.13
CA GLY A 18 7.76 -8.90 15.08
C GLY A 18 8.09 -8.46 13.65
N GLY A 19 8.74 -9.34 12.88
CA GLY A 19 9.04 -9.13 11.47
C GLY A 19 7.79 -9.01 10.61
N ALA A 20 6.77 -9.85 10.83
CA ALA A 20 5.52 -9.80 10.08
C ALA A 20 4.76 -8.49 10.30
N PHE A 21 4.65 -8.01 11.55
CA PHE A 21 4.00 -6.74 11.84
C PHE A 21 4.72 -5.55 11.21
N ALA A 22 6.06 -5.51 11.32
CA ALA A 22 6.85 -4.46 10.69
C ALA A 22 6.79 -4.52 9.15
N PHE A 23 6.85 -5.73 8.59
CA PHE A 23 6.81 -5.96 7.15
C PHE A 23 5.45 -5.58 6.56
N GLN A 24 4.34 -5.93 7.21
CA GLN A 24 3.00 -5.70 6.69
C GLN A 24 2.78 -4.23 6.30
N GLY A 25 3.00 -3.29 7.23
CA GLY A 25 2.77 -1.87 6.97
C GLY A 25 3.74 -1.28 5.94
N PHE A 26 5.02 -1.68 6.01
CA PHE A 26 6.01 -1.22 5.05
C PHE A 26 5.71 -1.72 3.63
N PHE A 27 5.38 -2.99 3.50
CA PHE A 27 5.12 -3.63 2.21
C PHE A 27 3.83 -3.10 1.57
N ASP A 28 2.76 -2.94 2.35
CA ASP A 28 1.51 -2.34 1.88
C ASP A 28 1.73 -0.94 1.30
N TYR A 29 2.43 -0.07 2.05
CA TYR A 29 2.77 1.27 1.58
C TYR A 29 3.64 1.25 0.32
N ALA A 30 4.71 0.45 0.33
CA ALA A 30 5.66 0.40 -0.78
C ALA A 30 5.01 -0.08 -2.08
N VAL A 31 4.23 -1.17 -2.02
CA VAL A 31 3.55 -1.73 -3.18
C VAL A 31 2.45 -0.80 -3.66
N THR A 32 1.66 -0.23 -2.76
CA THR A 32 0.62 0.74 -3.13
C THR A 32 1.23 1.96 -3.81
N SER A 33 2.29 2.55 -3.24
CA SER A 33 2.95 3.71 -3.83
C SER A 33 3.53 3.40 -5.21
N TRP A 34 4.16 2.24 -5.37
CA TRP A 34 4.64 1.80 -6.68
C TRP A 34 3.50 1.63 -7.69
N TYR A 35 2.42 0.95 -7.29
CA TYR A 35 1.27 0.66 -8.14
C TYR A 35 0.58 1.95 -8.62
N GLU A 36 0.37 2.90 -7.70
CA GLU A 36 -0.24 4.19 -8.00
C GLU A 36 0.63 5.02 -8.94
N ASN A 37 1.94 5.06 -8.69
CA ASN A 37 2.87 5.76 -9.58
C ASN A 37 2.92 5.11 -10.97
N HIS A 38 2.92 3.79 -11.05
CA HIS A 38 2.94 3.07 -12.32
C HIS A 38 1.66 3.29 -13.14
N ASN A 39 0.51 3.43 -12.48
CA ASN A 39 -0.78 3.62 -13.15
C ASN A 39 -1.24 5.08 -13.17
N LYS A 40 -0.37 6.04 -12.83
CA LYS A 40 -0.70 7.46 -12.74
C LYS A 40 -1.46 7.96 -13.98
N GLY A 41 -2.57 8.65 -13.75
CA GLY A 41 -3.46 9.15 -14.80
C GLY A 41 -4.53 8.16 -15.26
N LYS A 42 -4.48 6.91 -14.79
CA LYS A 42 -5.50 5.88 -15.04
C LYS A 42 -6.38 5.59 -13.82
N LEU A 43 -5.93 5.93 -12.62
CA LEU A 43 -6.70 5.66 -11.41
C LEU A 43 -7.89 6.62 -11.34
N TRP A 44 -9.00 6.15 -10.77
CA TRP A 44 -10.18 6.99 -10.53
C TRP A 44 -9.82 8.29 -9.80
N LYS A 45 -8.94 8.23 -8.79
CA LYS A 45 -8.48 9.42 -8.06
C LYS A 45 -7.78 10.47 -8.92
N ASP A 46 -7.19 10.07 -10.06
CA ASP A 46 -6.48 10.96 -10.97
C ASP A 46 -7.43 11.56 -12.03
N VAL A 47 -8.52 10.85 -12.38
CA VAL A 47 -9.44 11.25 -13.46
C VAL A 47 -10.77 11.81 -12.97
N LYS A 48 -11.15 11.57 -11.71
CA LYS A 48 -12.48 11.92 -11.16
C LYS A 48 -12.83 13.39 -11.27
N LEU A 49 -11.85 14.30 -11.16
CA LEU A 49 -12.10 15.74 -11.21
C LEU A 49 -12.76 16.14 -12.54
N LYS A 50 -12.37 15.49 -13.64
CA LYS A 50 -12.95 15.74 -14.96
C LYS A 50 -14.43 15.38 -15.07
N PHE A 51 -14.89 14.41 -14.29
CA PHE A 51 -16.27 13.92 -14.33
C PHE A 51 -17.16 14.58 -13.28
N VAL A 52 -16.58 15.05 -12.17
CA VAL A 52 -17.33 15.80 -11.17
C VAL A 52 -17.54 17.24 -11.64
N GLU A 53 -16.52 17.88 -12.23
CA GLU A 53 -16.68 19.23 -12.80
C GLU A 53 -17.51 19.20 -14.09
N GLY A 54 -17.38 18.17 -14.94
CA GLY A 54 -18.20 18.02 -16.15
C GLY A 54 -19.60 17.46 -15.91
N GLY A 55 -19.86 16.86 -14.73
CA GLY A 55 -21.19 16.39 -14.34
C GLY A 55 -22.07 17.50 -13.77
N ASP A 56 -21.46 18.51 -13.15
CA ASP A 56 -22.18 19.71 -12.69
C ASP A 56 -22.55 20.65 -13.86
N GLU A 57 -21.84 20.59 -15.00
CA GLU A 57 -22.16 21.39 -16.20
C GLU A 57 -23.21 20.73 -17.13
N GLU A 58 -23.46 19.41 -17.03
CA GLU A 58 -24.44 18.69 -17.86
C GLU A 58 -25.86 18.59 -17.23
N ASP A 59 -26.03 18.94 -15.95
CA ASP A 59 -27.34 18.93 -15.25
C ASP A 59 -28.08 20.31 -15.30
N ASP A 60 -27.49 21.33 -15.94
CA ASP A 60 -28.03 22.70 -16.08
C ASP A 60 -28.61 23.03 -17.48
N GLU A 61 -28.87 22.03 -18.36
CA GLU A 61 -29.66 22.16 -19.62
C GLU A 61 -30.91 21.25 -19.66
#